data_AF-A0A7X1E5T4-F1
#
_entry.id   AF-A0A7X1E5T4-F1
#
_cell.length_a   1.000
_cell.length_b   1.000
_cell.length_c   1.000
_cell.angle_alpha   90.00
_cell.angle_beta   90.00
_cell.angle_gamma   90.00
#
_symmetry.space_group_name_H-M   'P 1'
#
loop_
_entity.id
_entity.type
_entity.pdbx_description
1 polymer ?
#
loop_
_entity_poly.entity_id
_entity_poly.type
_entity_poly.pdbx_seq_one_letter_code
_entity_poly.pdbx_strand_id
1 'polypeptide(L)'
;MNEIAETLSALEPQSEAAEAQRRKHFAILESYLDRAEGFAPLRQAEVAEELQILLEKYQRDGLAFAGWVIMPNHLHLLTDPFSCANADHFFKRWNHFKQKTAIALNQKLTRQGRFWQKNGYDRWIRGPSEYQRWVEYFRMNPVKAGLVPEGREYPFQRIPKEIPQ
;
A
#
# COMPACT_ATOMS: atom_id res chain seq x y z
N MET A 1 2.65 4.98 19.99
CA MET A 1 1.82 4.10 19.13
C MET A 1 0.64 3.46 19.86
N ASN A 2 0.72 3.17 21.17
CA ASN A 2 -0.41 2.60 21.95
C ASN A 2 -1.62 3.54 22.12
N GLU A 3 -1.41 4.82 22.48
CA GLU A 3 -2.51 5.79 22.71
C GLU A 3 -3.44 5.94 21.51
N ILE A 4 -2.93 5.83 20.28
CA ILE A 4 -3.74 6.05 19.08
C ILE A 4 -4.62 4.84 18.78
N ALA A 5 -4.12 3.62 19.03
CA ALA A 5 -4.92 2.40 18.88
C ALA A 5 -6.04 2.36 19.93
N GLU A 6 -5.75 2.81 21.15
CA GLU A 6 -6.74 2.96 22.23
C GLU A 6 -7.77 4.05 21.90
N THR A 7 -7.34 5.19 21.34
CA THR A 7 -8.26 6.26 20.91
C THR A 7 -9.17 5.80 19.77
N LEU A 8 -8.66 5.01 18.82
CA LEU A 8 -9.45 4.49 17.70
C LEU A 8 -10.43 3.38 18.14
N SER A 9 -10.11 2.58 19.16
CA SER A 9 -11.03 1.56 19.67
C SER A 9 -12.18 2.15 20.50
N ALA A 10 -11.98 3.33 21.07
CA ALA A 10 -12.99 4.05 21.87
C ALA A 10 -14.04 4.80 21.02
N LEU A 11 -13.85 4.92 19.71
CA LEU A 11 -14.78 5.62 18.81
C LEU A 11 -15.64 4.61 18.04
N GLU A 12 -16.92 4.93 17.83
CA GLU A 12 -17.75 4.14 16.94
C GLU A 12 -17.11 4.06 15.55
N PRO A 13 -16.90 2.86 14.97
CA PRO A 13 -16.08 2.69 13.77
C PRO A 13 -16.53 3.55 12.58
N GLN A 14 -17.82 3.84 12.47
CA GLN A 14 -18.43 4.59 11.37
C GLN A 14 -18.70 6.07 11.68
N SER A 15 -18.32 6.57 12.87
CA SER A 15 -18.51 7.98 13.21
C SER A 15 -17.57 8.91 12.43
N GLU A 16 -18.02 10.15 12.21
CA GLU A 16 -17.20 11.19 11.58
C GLU A 16 -15.92 11.47 12.38
N ALA A 17 -16.01 11.43 13.71
CA ALA A 17 -14.86 11.57 14.61
C ALA A 17 -13.84 10.45 14.42
N ALA A 18 -14.28 9.19 14.30
CA ALA A 18 -13.39 8.06 14.01
C ALA A 18 -12.71 8.22 12.65
N GLU A 19 -13.44 8.71 11.64
CA GLU A 19 -12.85 8.95 10.33
C GLU A 19 -11.82 10.09 10.34
N ALA A 20 -12.12 11.20 11.01
CA ALA A 20 -11.18 12.30 11.19
C ALA A 20 -9.90 11.84 11.89
N GLN A 21 -10.02 11.01 12.93
CA GLN A 21 -8.88 10.45 13.65
C GLN A 21 -8.07 9.50 12.76
N ARG A 22 -8.71 8.62 11.98
CA ARG A 22 -8.02 7.76 11.00
C ARG A 22 -7.28 8.56 9.94
N ARG A 23 -7.85 9.66 9.44
CA ARG A 23 -7.20 10.55 8.47
C ARG A 23 -5.95 11.21 9.07
N LYS A 24 -6.06 11.71 10.31
CA LYS A 24 -4.92 12.30 11.04
C LYS A 24 -3.82 11.26 11.27
N HIS A 25 -4.18 10.06 11.70
CA HIS A 25 -3.23 8.98 11.91
C HIS A 25 -2.52 8.57 10.63
N PHE A 26 -3.27 8.40 9.54
CA PHE A 26 -2.71 8.10 8.22
C PHE A 26 -1.72 9.19 7.78
N ALA A 27 -2.10 10.47 7.85
CA ALA A 27 -1.21 11.57 7.46
C ALA A 27 0.12 11.58 8.25
N ILE A 28 0.06 11.26 9.55
CA ILE A 28 1.27 11.13 10.38
C ILE A 28 2.10 9.94 9.89
N LEU A 29 1.50 8.76 9.75
CA LEU A 29 2.20 7.54 9.29
C LEU A 29 2.91 7.77 7.94
N GLU A 30 2.20 8.36 6.98
CA GLU A 30 2.75 8.70 5.67
C GLU A 30 3.96 9.63 5.78
N SER A 31 3.90 10.65 6.63
CA SER A 31 5.05 11.56 6.83
C SER A 31 6.30 10.83 7.37
N TYR A 32 6.14 9.77 8.15
CA TYR A 32 7.27 8.94 8.60
C TYR A 32 7.74 8.00 7.48
N LEU A 33 6.81 7.43 6.73
CA LEU A 33 7.11 6.53 5.63
C LEU A 33 7.85 7.25 4.49
N ASP A 34 7.42 8.45 4.11
CA ASP A 34 8.02 9.29 3.05
C ASP A 34 9.49 9.64 3.32
N ARG A 35 9.87 9.84 4.58
CA ARG A 35 11.28 10.08 4.94
C ARG A 35 12.18 8.88 4.67
N ALA A 36 11.60 7.68 4.61
CA ALA A 36 12.29 6.44 4.30
C ALA A 36 13.58 6.22 5.12
N GLU A 37 13.51 6.60 6.41
CA GLU A 37 14.55 6.38 7.40
C GLU A 37 14.54 4.91 7.87
N GLY A 38 15.73 4.35 8.08
CA GLY A 38 15.89 2.96 8.50
C GLY A 38 15.77 1.96 7.36
N PHE A 39 14.92 0.93 7.53
CA PHE A 39 14.82 -0.18 6.57
C PHE A 39 14.03 0.24 5.32
N ALA A 40 14.75 0.61 4.26
CA ALA A 40 14.21 1.05 2.96
C ALA A 40 14.79 0.25 1.78
N PRO A 41 14.52 -1.07 1.71
CA PRO A 41 15.12 -1.95 0.72
C PRO A 41 14.68 -1.66 -0.72
N LEU A 42 13.49 -1.09 -0.91
CA LEU A 42 12.92 -0.79 -2.22
C LEU A 42 13.52 0.49 -2.83
N ARG A 43 14.47 1.14 -2.13
CA ARG A 43 15.33 2.17 -2.72
C ARG A 43 16.30 1.59 -3.75
N GLN A 44 16.62 0.30 -3.66
CA GLN A 44 17.40 -0.42 -4.67
C GLN A 44 16.48 -0.77 -5.84
N ALA A 45 16.80 -0.28 -7.04
CA ALA A 45 15.97 -0.42 -8.22
C ALA A 45 15.66 -1.90 -8.52
N GLU A 46 16.65 -2.77 -8.40
CA GLU A 46 16.54 -4.20 -8.69
C GLU A 46 15.55 -4.92 -7.76
N VAL A 47 15.38 -4.42 -6.53
CA VAL A 47 14.43 -4.95 -5.54
C VAL A 47 13.03 -4.41 -5.81
N ALA A 48 12.92 -3.13 -6.18
CA ALA A 48 11.65 -2.53 -6.60
C ALA A 48 11.11 -3.16 -7.89
N GLU A 49 11.98 -3.42 -8.87
CA GLU A 49 11.67 -4.13 -10.12
C GLU A 49 11.18 -5.55 -9.84
N GLU A 50 11.84 -6.28 -8.94
CA GLU A 50 11.40 -7.62 -8.55
C GLU A 50 9.98 -7.58 -7.95
N LEU A 51 9.70 -6.61 -7.08
CA LEU A 51 8.35 -6.43 -6.52
C LEU A 51 7.34 -6.06 -7.61
N GLN A 52 7.71 -5.20 -8.56
CA GLN A 52 6.84 -4.84 -9.67
C GLN A 52 6.48 -6.05 -10.54
N ILE A 53 7.46 -6.88 -10.90
CA ILE A 53 7.24 -8.13 -11.64
C ILE A 53 6.29 -9.06 -10.86
N LEU A 54 6.45 -9.15 -9.54
CA LEU A 54 5.57 -9.94 -8.69
C LEU A 54 4.16 -9.37 -8.68
N LEU A 55 3.98 -8.05 -8.57
CA LEU A 55 2.67 -7.38 -8.62
C LEU A 55 1.97 -7.63 -9.96
N GLU A 56 2.68 -7.52 -11.07
CA GLU A 56 2.14 -7.76 -12.42
C GLU A 56 1.68 -9.20 -12.62
N LYS A 57 2.47 -10.17 -12.13
CA LYS A 57 2.20 -11.60 -12.27
C LYS A 57 1.21 -12.15 -11.25
N TYR A 58 1.00 -11.45 -10.13
CA TYR A 58 0.16 -11.96 -9.06
C TYR A 58 -1.32 -11.70 -9.37
N GLN A 59 -1.97 -12.72 -9.93
CA GLN A 59 -3.40 -12.76 -10.13
C GLN A 59 -3.99 -13.96 -9.40
N ARG A 60 -4.80 -13.67 -8.37
CA ARG A 60 -5.56 -14.63 -7.58
C ARG A 60 -6.93 -14.03 -7.30
N ASP A 61 -7.93 -14.88 -7.09
CA ASP A 61 -9.27 -14.44 -6.75
C ASP A 61 -9.25 -13.48 -5.53
N GLY A 62 -9.87 -12.33 -5.70
CA GLY A 62 -9.93 -11.18 -4.78
C GLY A 62 -8.59 -10.51 -4.47
N LEU A 63 -7.55 -10.79 -5.25
CA LEU A 63 -6.28 -10.07 -5.18
C LEU A 63 -5.76 -9.80 -6.60
N ALA A 64 -6.46 -8.88 -7.27
CA ALA A 64 -6.04 -8.27 -8.52
C ALA A 64 -5.73 -6.80 -8.28
N PHE A 65 -4.57 -6.34 -8.74
CA PHE A 65 -4.09 -5.00 -8.47
C PHE A 65 -4.41 -4.06 -9.63
N ALA A 66 -5.34 -3.13 -9.39
CA ALA A 66 -5.72 -2.11 -10.36
C ALA A 66 -4.60 -1.05 -10.51
N GLY A 67 -3.88 -0.78 -9.43
CA GLY A 67 -2.75 0.16 -9.42
C GLY A 67 -1.89 0.03 -8.18
N TRP A 68 -0.69 0.59 -8.24
CA TRP A 68 0.27 0.61 -7.15
C TRP A 68 1.28 1.73 -7.31
N VAL A 69 1.93 2.09 -6.21
CA VAL A 69 3.19 2.84 -6.20
C VAL A 69 4.11 2.23 -5.15
N ILE A 70 5.29 1.79 -5.60
CA ILE A 70 6.32 1.19 -4.74
C ILE A 70 7.19 2.33 -4.23
N MET A 71 7.14 2.61 -2.93
CA MET A 71 7.94 3.63 -2.28
C MET A 71 9.19 2.99 -1.65
N PRO A 72 10.24 3.74 -1.27
CA PRO A 72 11.52 3.17 -0.83
C PRO A 72 11.44 2.17 0.35
N ASN A 73 10.44 2.31 1.22
CA ASN A 73 10.24 1.45 2.39
C ASN A 73 8.81 0.89 2.53
N HIS A 74 7.90 1.19 1.60
CA HIS A 74 6.50 0.78 1.67
C HIS A 74 5.86 0.67 0.29
N LEU A 75 4.63 0.18 0.23
CA LEU A 75 3.87 -0.04 -0.99
C LEU A 75 2.45 0.48 -0.78
N HIS A 76 1.99 1.37 -1.65
CA HIS A 76 0.57 1.64 -1.81
C HIS A 76 -0.01 0.80 -2.92
N LEU A 77 -1.20 0.26 -2.68
CA LEU A 77 -1.80 -0.70 -3.58
C LEU A 77 -3.31 -0.54 -3.60
N LEU A 78 -3.87 -0.63 -4.80
CA LEU A 78 -5.29 -0.61 -5.05
C LEU A 78 -5.71 -2.00 -5.53
N THR A 79 -6.52 -2.67 -4.72
CA THR A 79 -7.03 -4.02 -5.01
C THR A 79 -8.54 -4.02 -5.00
N ASP A 80 -9.10 -4.91 -5.81
CA ASP A 80 -10.52 -5.22 -5.80
C ASP A 80 -10.74 -6.56 -5.06
N PRO A 81 -11.35 -6.55 -3.85
CA PRO A 81 -11.64 -7.76 -3.10
C PRO A 81 -12.93 -8.48 -3.54
N PHE A 82 -13.73 -7.93 -4.47
CA PHE A 82 -15.07 -8.44 -4.79
C PHE A 82 -15.09 -9.85 -5.41
N SER A 83 -13.96 -10.33 -5.94
CA SER A 83 -13.84 -11.73 -6.39
C SER A 83 -13.51 -12.72 -5.25
N CYS A 84 -13.34 -12.27 -4.00
CA CYS A 84 -13.26 -13.15 -2.84
C CYS A 84 -14.65 -13.51 -2.30
N ALA A 85 -14.85 -14.79 -1.99
CA ALA A 85 -16.05 -15.29 -1.31
C ALA A 85 -16.38 -14.59 0.03
N ASN A 86 -15.37 -14.16 0.79
CA ASN A 86 -15.52 -13.43 2.05
C ASN A 86 -14.19 -12.77 2.47
N ALA A 87 -14.22 -12.01 3.56
CA ALA A 87 -13.05 -11.33 4.12
C ALA A 87 -11.92 -12.31 4.51
N ASP A 88 -12.24 -13.48 5.08
CA ASP A 88 -11.22 -14.47 5.45
C ASP A 88 -10.47 -15.01 4.23
N HIS A 89 -11.19 -15.23 3.12
CA HIS A 89 -10.58 -15.62 1.86
C HIS A 89 -9.63 -14.52 1.38
N PHE A 90 -10.05 -13.25 1.42
CA PHE A 90 -9.21 -12.11 1.07
C PHE A 90 -7.93 -12.06 1.92
N PHE A 91 -8.06 -12.12 3.25
CA PHE A 91 -6.90 -12.06 4.14
C PHE A 91 -5.96 -13.25 3.97
N LYS A 92 -6.46 -14.45 3.68
CA LYS A 92 -5.62 -15.60 3.32
C LYS A 92 -4.80 -15.32 2.06
N ARG A 93 -5.42 -14.75 1.01
CA ARG A 93 -4.72 -14.38 -0.24
C ARG A 93 -3.71 -13.26 -0.03
N TRP A 94 -4.05 -12.27 0.78
CA TRP A 94 -3.18 -11.16 1.14
C TRP A 94 -1.96 -11.63 1.93
N ASN A 95 -2.14 -12.49 2.93
CA ASN A 95 -1.03 -13.05 3.70
C ASN A 95 -0.10 -13.91 2.83
N HIS A 96 -0.67 -14.72 1.93
CA HIS A 96 0.12 -15.47 0.96
C HIS A 96 0.93 -14.56 0.03
N PHE A 97 0.34 -13.46 -0.46
CA PHE A 97 1.05 -12.45 -1.24
C PHE A 97 2.22 -11.83 -0.47
N LYS A 98 1.99 -11.39 0.78
CA LYS A 98 3.04 -10.85 1.65
C LYS A 98 4.15 -11.85 1.90
N GLN A 99 3.82 -13.13 2.12
CA GLN A 99 4.81 -14.18 2.33
C GLN A 99 5.66 -14.39 1.07
N LYS A 100 5.02 -14.57 -0.09
CA LYS A 100 5.71 -14.83 -1.36
C LYS A 100 6.67 -13.70 -1.73
N THR A 101 6.20 -12.46 -1.63
CA THR A 101 7.03 -11.28 -1.89
C THR A 101 8.15 -11.14 -0.87
N ALA A 102 7.88 -11.33 0.43
CA ALA A 102 8.93 -11.27 1.44
C ALA A 102 10.07 -12.26 1.16
N ILE A 103 9.74 -13.50 0.78
CA ILE A 103 10.74 -14.53 0.44
C ILE A 103 11.58 -14.08 -0.76
N ALA A 104 10.94 -13.72 -1.87
CA ALA A 104 11.63 -13.33 -3.10
C ALA A 104 12.53 -12.10 -2.91
N LEU A 105 12.03 -11.07 -2.23
CA LEU A 105 12.78 -9.83 -2.01
C LEU A 105 13.93 -10.05 -1.00
N ASN A 106 13.73 -10.89 0.01
CA ASN A 106 14.81 -11.27 0.92
C ASN A 106 15.93 -12.04 0.21
N GLN A 107 15.57 -12.95 -0.70
CA GLN A 107 16.53 -13.67 -1.52
C GLN A 107 17.33 -12.72 -2.41
N LYS A 108 16.65 -11.76 -3.08
CA LYS A 108 17.30 -10.70 -3.88
C LYS A 108 18.31 -9.89 -3.06
N LEU A 109 17.98 -9.61 -1.81
CA LEU A 109 18.82 -8.88 -0.85
C LEU A 109 19.87 -9.75 -0.14
N THR A 110 19.92 -11.06 -0.41
CA THR A 110 20.78 -12.02 0.33
C THR A 110 20.61 -11.91 1.85
N ARG A 111 19.36 -11.73 2.31
CA ARG A 111 19.04 -11.57 3.73
C ARG A 111 17.95 -12.55 4.18
N GLN A 112 17.76 -12.61 5.49
CA GLN A 112 16.66 -13.34 6.12
C GLN A 112 15.87 -12.42 7.06
N GLY A 113 14.72 -12.91 7.54
CA GLY A 113 13.88 -12.22 8.50
C GLY A 113 12.69 -11.49 7.87
N ARG A 114 12.02 -10.65 8.67
CA ARG A 114 10.77 -9.99 8.27
C ARG A 114 11.04 -8.91 7.20
N PHE A 115 10.26 -8.93 6.12
CA PHE A 115 10.25 -7.88 5.10
C PHE A 115 9.11 -6.88 5.33
N TRP A 116 7.88 -7.38 5.36
CA TRP A 116 6.71 -6.54 5.60
C TRP A 116 6.41 -6.37 7.09
N GLN A 117 5.92 -5.19 7.48
CA GLN A 117 5.32 -5.00 8.79
C GLN A 117 4.13 -5.96 8.99
N LYS A 118 3.82 -6.31 10.25
CA LYS A 118 2.74 -7.26 10.58
C LYS A 118 1.40 -6.72 10.07
N ASN A 119 1.09 -5.47 10.43
CA ASN A 119 -0.13 -4.79 10.04
C ASN A 119 0.17 -3.81 8.91
N GLY A 120 -0.84 -3.56 8.06
CA GLY A 120 -0.84 -2.46 7.09
C GLY A 120 -1.93 -1.47 7.44
N TYR A 121 -2.05 -0.43 6.61
CA TYR A 121 -3.20 0.47 6.62
C TYR A 121 -4.06 0.15 5.41
N ASP A 122 -5.36 -0.10 5.63
CA ASP A 122 -6.35 -0.31 4.58
C ASP A 122 -7.50 0.70 4.71
N ARG A 123 -8.13 1.00 3.57
CA ARG A 123 -9.29 1.88 3.50
C ARG A 123 -10.20 1.43 2.37
N TRP A 124 -11.49 1.34 2.67
CA TRP A 124 -12.52 1.12 1.67
C TRP A 124 -12.80 2.40 0.88
N ILE A 125 -12.79 2.29 -0.46
CA ILE A 125 -13.14 3.40 -1.37
C ILE A 125 -14.64 3.36 -1.61
N ARG A 126 -15.35 4.46 -1.27
CA ARG A 126 -16.82 4.51 -1.25
C ARG A 126 -17.46 5.00 -2.54
N GLY A 127 -16.67 5.37 -3.54
CA GLY A 127 -17.20 5.74 -4.85
C GLY A 127 -16.17 6.38 -5.80
N PRO A 128 -16.59 6.75 -7.02
CA PRO A 128 -15.71 7.20 -8.10
C PRO A 128 -14.86 8.42 -7.73
N SER A 129 -15.43 9.39 -7.00
CA SER A 129 -14.72 10.60 -6.58
C SER A 129 -13.63 10.32 -5.54
N GLU A 130 -13.83 9.33 -4.65
CA GLU A 130 -12.77 8.89 -3.74
C GLU A 130 -11.72 8.06 -4.47
N TYR A 131 -12.14 7.22 -5.42
CA TYR A 131 -11.23 6.47 -6.28
C TYR A 131 -10.27 7.41 -7.03
N GLN A 132 -10.79 8.45 -7.67
CA GLN A 132 -9.98 9.43 -8.39
C GLN A 132 -8.97 10.14 -7.49
N ARG A 133 -9.35 10.46 -6.24
CA ARG A 133 -8.42 11.02 -5.25
C ARG A 133 -7.28 10.07 -4.93
N TRP A 134 -7.53 8.77 -4.83
CA TRP A 134 -6.47 7.77 -4.60
C TRP A 134 -5.59 7.54 -5.83
N VAL A 135 -6.14 7.64 -7.04
CA VAL A 135 -5.36 7.61 -8.29
C VAL A 135 -4.39 8.80 -8.33
N GLU A 136 -4.87 9.99 -8.02
CA GLU A 136 -4.02 11.19 -7.93
C GLU A 136 -3.02 11.07 -6.78
N TYR A 137 -3.44 10.52 -5.65
CA TYR A 137 -2.56 10.21 -4.53
C TYR A 137 -1.36 9.37 -4.99
N PHE A 138 -1.60 8.24 -5.67
CA PHE A 138 -0.51 7.36 -6.13
C PHE A 138 0.48 8.10 -7.04
N ARG A 139 -0.04 8.93 -7.96
CA ARG A 139 0.76 9.74 -8.88
C ARG A 139 1.64 10.77 -8.14
N MET A 140 1.13 11.36 -7.07
CA MET A 140 1.78 12.46 -6.36
C MET A 140 2.67 12.04 -5.20
N ASN A 141 2.55 10.80 -4.68
CA ASN A 141 3.41 10.34 -3.57
C ASN A 141 4.91 10.41 -3.89
N PRO A 142 5.40 9.95 -5.06
CA PRO A 142 6.82 10.06 -5.38
C PRO A 142 7.30 11.52 -5.41
N VAL A 143 6.47 12.46 -5.86
CA VAL A 143 6.77 13.90 -5.87
C VAL A 143 6.82 14.45 -4.45
N LYS A 144 5.81 14.13 -3.64
CA LYS A 144 5.71 14.54 -2.23
C LYS A 144 6.90 14.03 -1.40
N ALA A 145 7.39 12.83 -1.70
CA ALA A 145 8.57 12.24 -1.07
C ALA A 145 9.90 12.73 -1.68
N GLY A 146 9.88 13.60 -2.69
CA GLY A 146 11.08 14.15 -3.33
C GLY A 146 11.86 13.15 -4.17
N LEU A 147 11.23 12.06 -4.64
CA LEU A 147 11.88 11.02 -5.45
C LEU A 147 12.01 11.43 -6.92
N VAL A 148 11.05 12.19 -7.43
CA VAL A 148 11.02 12.74 -8.80
C VAL A 148 10.38 14.12 -8.79
N PRO A 149 10.74 15.02 -9.73
CA PRO A 149 10.08 16.32 -9.84
C PRO A 149 8.64 16.21 -10.36
N GLU A 150 8.38 15.21 -11.20
CA GLU A 150 7.07 14.99 -11.80
C GLU A 150 6.59 13.55 -11.63
N GLY A 151 5.32 13.37 -11.24
CA GLY A 151 4.79 12.05 -10.89
C GLY A 151 4.92 11.02 -12.02
N ARG A 152 4.80 11.44 -13.28
CA ARG A 152 4.92 10.56 -14.47
C ARG A 152 6.33 9.98 -14.68
N GLU A 153 7.35 10.56 -14.03
CA GLU A 153 8.74 10.13 -14.18
C GLU A 153 9.10 9.00 -13.23
N TYR A 154 8.27 8.73 -12.22
CA TYR A 154 8.54 7.65 -11.28
C TYR A 154 8.35 6.28 -11.94
N PRO A 155 9.37 5.40 -12.00
CA PRO A 155 9.29 4.16 -12.76
C PRO A 155 8.52 3.04 -12.05
N PHE A 156 8.46 3.06 -10.71
CA PHE A 156 7.95 1.94 -9.91
C PHE A 156 6.47 2.13 -9.52
N GLN A 157 5.62 2.40 -10.50
CA GLN A 157 4.19 2.62 -10.31
C GLN A 157 3.36 2.07 -11.46
N ARG A 158 2.09 1.79 -11.17
CA ARG A 158 1.02 1.60 -12.15
C ARG A 158 -0.17 2.42 -11.72
N ILE A 159 -0.50 3.43 -12.51
CA ILE A 159 -1.65 4.29 -12.25
C ILE A 159 -2.87 3.74 -13.02
N PRO A 160 -4.01 3.49 -12.33
CA PRO A 160 -5.24 3.09 -13.00
C PRO A 160 -5.66 4.12 -14.05
N LYS A 161 -6.03 3.65 -15.25
CA LYS A 161 -6.47 4.52 -16.36
C LYS A 161 -7.98 4.76 -16.33
N GLU A 162 -8.73 3.80 -15.81
CA GLU A 162 -10.18 3.83 -15.77
C GLU A 162 -10.65 3.98 -14.32
N ILE A 163 -11.69 4.79 -14.14
CA ILE A 163 -12.39 4.94 -12.86
C ILE A 163 -13.60 4.01 -12.93
N PRO A 164 -13.71 3.02 -12.03
CA PRO A 164 -14.91 2.20 -11.92
C PRO A 164 -16.14 3.09 -11.72
N GLN A 165 -17.21 2.82 -12.48
CA GLN A 165 -18.50 3.51 -12.33
C GLN A 165 -19.22 3.05 -11.06
#